data_AF-A0A7X9JA81-F1
#
_entry.id   AF-A0A7X9JA81-F1
#
_cell.length_a   1.000
_cell.length_b   1.000
_cell.length_c   1.000
_cell.angle_alpha   90.00
_cell.angle_beta   90.00
_cell.angle_gamma   90.00
#
_symmetry.space_group_name_H-M   'P 1'
#
loop_
_entity.id
_entity.type
_entity.pdbx_description
1 polymer ?
#
loop_
_entity_poly.entity_id
_entity_poly.type
_entity_poly.pdbx_seq_one_letter_code
_entity_poly.pdbx_strand_id
1 'polypeptide(L)'
;MEIDQSGIERNDLQIEDITGSLRSILSRPDRVVAVPKYLLRWLPMIGPNVFWMVIAFRQVRFLNTIPTHRQKPFTACAEEIYRWCGMSRATFWRNIDRPELGWFIERLPQTGWGLNAETGRAKQNPNRYRLQVDIPLTPMDASDLCDFLLHRNFKANPVEALTAALDAPLSEILQYPSPKPSTEQKAQIPRPQTVEDVITDLLTGANVEGDSLDQVREFSIRLGEKILRPLENFQLSWYFLEEWLPRLGSSPAALVALMRSYGYYNPVTGELRDQVWIEGGYEELGQVLGIERTKTLVEWLPGVINQGKQKSTLTPKAEQEKERINRLRKNLGLFVQRLNYRPGKSGFAYEFKIKLDAEPLVETDELICQFVQRVIDQCQQLDALAFLKKWLNTSDFEELAKHAEKGASSGFETLIGARVPDLRLSNGASSGFETLNPILSSGIETLKQAQVPVLRLLKVLMGLRTLKPLLDSPTSTGDDEPVVEGEAWNLTDLLAINHVSQKKREALLKQEASGIPFVSWLLYAASCRGEAIKDPVSVAISKLLENPREGAGGAYDRLAELLDEQLCDLVWDELHLNRPSNRDWRQTMENAPRNRLRQLAEELGIELSVEESSW
;
A
#
# COMPACT_ATOMS: atom_id res chain seq x y z
N MET A 1 -13.90 -65.80 -25.74
CA MET A 1 -14.24 -64.50 -26.36
C MET A 1 -14.68 -63.60 -25.22
N GLU A 2 -13.71 -63.10 -24.47
CA GLU A 2 -13.90 -62.13 -23.39
C GLU A 2 -13.18 -60.88 -23.86
N ILE A 3 -13.95 -59.82 -24.10
CA ILE A 3 -13.42 -58.50 -24.43
C ILE A 3 -13.32 -57.76 -23.11
N ASP A 4 -12.07 -57.55 -22.71
CA ASP A 4 -11.63 -56.71 -21.62
C ASP A 4 -12.15 -55.28 -21.83
N GLN A 5 -13.09 -54.85 -20.99
CA GLN A 5 -13.50 -53.45 -20.89
C GLN A 5 -12.65 -52.81 -19.79
N SER A 6 -11.40 -52.49 -20.12
CA SER A 6 -10.64 -51.51 -19.37
C SER A 6 -11.34 -50.17 -19.52
N GLY A 7 -12.11 -49.80 -18.50
CA GLY A 7 -12.70 -48.47 -18.36
C GLY A 7 -11.59 -47.44 -18.42
N ILE A 8 -11.65 -46.60 -19.46
CA ILE A 8 -10.89 -45.36 -19.52
C ILE A 8 -11.45 -44.49 -18.39
N GLU A 9 -10.81 -44.54 -17.23
CA GLU A 9 -10.93 -43.48 -16.23
C GLU A 9 -10.48 -42.20 -16.94
N ARG A 10 -11.45 -41.40 -17.37
CA ARG A 10 -11.23 -39.98 -17.61
C ARG A 10 -10.76 -39.41 -16.28
N ASN A 11 -9.46 -39.24 -16.14
CA ASN A 11 -8.90 -38.32 -15.16
C ASN A 11 -9.52 -36.96 -15.45
N ASP A 12 -10.56 -36.61 -14.72
CA ASP A 12 -11.04 -35.25 -14.56
C ASP A 12 -9.89 -34.46 -13.91
N LEU A 13 -8.96 -34.00 -14.75
CA LEU A 13 -7.89 -33.07 -14.39
C LEU A 13 -8.59 -31.86 -13.77
N GLN A 14 -8.44 -31.70 -12.46
CA GLN A 14 -8.95 -30.55 -11.73
C GLN A 14 -8.39 -29.30 -12.39
N ILE A 15 -9.29 -28.50 -12.98
CA ILE A 15 -8.99 -27.14 -13.44
C ILE A 15 -8.66 -26.36 -12.18
N GLU A 16 -7.38 -26.27 -11.84
CA GLU A 16 -6.93 -25.30 -10.86
C GLU A 16 -7.28 -23.92 -11.44
N ASP A 17 -8.08 -23.12 -10.73
CA ASP A 17 -8.54 -21.82 -11.19
C ASP A 17 -7.37 -20.81 -11.23
N ILE A 18 -6.59 -20.87 -12.31
CA ILE A 18 -5.41 -20.01 -12.58
C ILE A 18 -5.80 -18.54 -12.66
N THR A 19 -7.09 -18.23 -12.80
CA THR A 19 -7.63 -16.87 -12.85
C THR A 19 -7.19 -16.05 -11.63
N GLY A 20 -7.14 -16.65 -10.45
CA GLY A 20 -6.66 -15.97 -9.23
C GLY A 20 -5.20 -15.53 -9.33
N SER A 21 -4.33 -16.40 -9.84
CA SER A 21 -2.90 -16.13 -10.02
C SER A 21 -2.63 -15.15 -11.16
N LEU A 22 -3.37 -15.22 -12.26
CA LEU A 22 -3.27 -14.23 -13.35
C LEU A 22 -3.66 -12.83 -12.86
N ARG A 23 -4.73 -12.75 -12.07
CA ARG A 23 -5.16 -11.49 -11.45
C ARG A 23 -4.11 -10.94 -10.49
N SER A 24 -3.43 -11.79 -9.71
CA SER A 24 -2.40 -11.35 -8.77
C SER A 24 -1.13 -10.81 -9.46
N ILE A 25 -0.73 -11.34 -10.62
CA ILE A 25 0.40 -10.81 -11.42
C ILE A 25 0.18 -9.33 -11.78
N LEU A 26 -1.05 -8.99 -12.17
CA LEU A 26 -1.42 -7.64 -12.59
C LEU A 26 -1.70 -6.72 -11.40
N SER A 27 -2.58 -7.16 -10.49
CA SER A 27 -3.01 -6.35 -9.35
C SER A 27 -1.93 -6.16 -8.28
N ARG A 28 -0.97 -7.09 -8.18
CA ARG A 28 0.13 -7.09 -7.20
C ARG A 28 -0.38 -6.76 -5.79
N PRO A 29 -1.23 -7.62 -5.21
CA PRO A 29 -1.97 -7.31 -3.98
C PRO A 29 -1.06 -7.01 -2.77
N ASP A 30 0.17 -7.48 -2.82
CA ASP A 30 1.28 -7.23 -1.89
C ASP A 30 1.88 -5.82 -2.00
N ARG A 31 1.75 -5.15 -3.15
CA ARG A 31 2.24 -3.78 -3.36
C ARG A 31 1.18 -2.76 -2.99
N VAL A 32 1.29 -2.25 -1.78
CA VAL A 32 0.35 -1.27 -1.22
C VAL A 32 1.05 -0.02 -0.71
N VAL A 33 0.30 1.07 -0.63
CA VAL A 33 0.65 2.29 0.08
C VAL A 33 -0.22 2.35 1.32
N ALA A 34 0.42 2.38 2.50
CA ALA A 34 -0.27 2.57 3.76
C ALA A 34 -0.54 4.07 3.95
N VAL A 35 -1.82 4.46 4.03
CA VAL A 35 -2.23 5.85 4.20
C VAL A 35 -2.89 6.04 5.57
N PRO A 36 -2.36 6.90 6.44
CA PRO A 36 -2.99 7.17 7.72
C PRO A 36 -4.40 7.72 7.56
N LYS A 37 -5.37 7.11 8.25
CA LYS A 37 -6.78 7.54 8.18
C LYS A 37 -6.96 8.99 8.58
N TYR A 38 -6.13 9.50 9.49
CA TYR A 38 -6.15 10.91 9.89
C TYR A 38 -5.96 11.86 8.70
N LEU A 39 -5.21 11.45 7.66
CA LEU A 39 -5.05 12.26 6.44
C LEU A 39 -6.39 12.52 5.72
N LEU A 40 -7.40 11.66 5.88
CA LEU A 40 -8.73 11.88 5.31
C LEU A 40 -9.44 13.07 5.96
N ARG A 41 -9.11 13.43 7.21
CA ARG A 41 -9.67 14.62 7.88
C ARG A 41 -9.24 15.93 7.24
N TRP A 42 -8.16 15.91 6.43
CA TRP A 42 -7.69 17.07 5.67
C TRP A 42 -8.45 17.31 4.37
N LEU A 43 -9.20 16.33 3.84
CA LEU A 43 -9.94 16.46 2.59
C LEU A 43 -10.86 17.70 2.52
N PRO A 44 -11.61 18.09 3.57
CA PRO A 44 -12.42 19.31 3.57
C PRO A 44 -11.60 20.60 3.36
N MET A 45 -10.35 20.60 3.82
CA MET A 45 -9.44 21.74 3.76
C MET A 45 -8.67 21.80 2.44
N ILE A 46 -7.98 20.72 2.06
CA ILE A 46 -7.04 20.73 0.93
C ILE A 46 -7.68 20.25 -0.38
N GLY A 47 -8.79 19.52 -0.27
CA GLY A 47 -9.51 18.91 -1.37
C GLY A 47 -8.79 17.68 -1.98
N PRO A 48 -9.48 16.94 -2.86
CA PRO A 48 -8.99 15.66 -3.38
C PRO A 48 -7.67 15.75 -4.16
N ASN A 49 -7.44 16.83 -4.90
CA ASN A 49 -6.20 16.97 -5.68
C ASN A 49 -4.97 17.01 -4.77
N VAL A 50 -4.95 17.92 -3.79
CA VAL A 50 -3.80 18.09 -2.89
C VAL A 50 -3.64 16.85 -2.02
N PHE A 51 -4.75 16.22 -1.59
CA PHE A 51 -4.72 14.93 -0.90
C PHE A 51 -3.93 13.85 -1.66
N TRP A 52 -4.23 13.64 -2.95
CA TRP A 52 -3.49 12.67 -3.77
C TRP A 52 -2.04 13.07 -4.02
N MET A 53 -1.75 14.38 -4.10
CA MET A 53 -0.37 14.85 -4.18
C MET A 53 0.41 14.50 -2.92
N VAL A 54 -0.15 14.71 -1.72
CA VAL A 54 0.52 14.37 -0.45
C VAL A 54 0.86 12.88 -0.40
N ILE A 55 -0.07 12.00 -0.80
CA ILE A 55 0.18 10.55 -0.89
C ILE A 55 1.31 10.26 -1.90
N ALA A 56 1.26 10.87 -3.08
CA ALA A 56 2.28 10.68 -4.12
C ALA A 56 3.67 11.10 -3.67
N PHE A 57 3.80 12.27 -3.03
CA PHE A 57 5.08 12.74 -2.51
C PHE A 57 5.63 11.81 -1.43
N ARG A 58 4.78 11.34 -0.51
CA ARG A 58 5.18 10.36 0.52
C ARG A 58 5.68 9.06 -0.13
N GLN A 59 4.96 8.56 -1.13
CA GLN A 59 5.35 7.35 -1.85
C GLN A 59 6.65 7.52 -2.63
N VAL A 60 6.84 8.64 -3.32
CA VAL A 60 8.08 8.92 -4.05
C VAL A 60 9.27 9.06 -3.10
N ARG A 61 9.10 9.73 -1.95
CA ARG A 61 10.14 9.79 -0.92
C ARG A 61 10.48 8.40 -0.41
N PHE A 62 9.48 7.56 -0.11
CA PHE A 62 9.70 6.18 0.32
C PHE A 62 10.53 5.40 -0.70
N LEU A 63 10.23 5.52 -2.00
CA LEU A 63 10.95 4.82 -3.06
C LEU A 63 12.37 5.36 -3.32
N ASN A 64 12.60 6.65 -3.09
CA ASN A 64 13.87 7.32 -3.44
C ASN A 64 14.84 7.49 -2.26
N THR A 65 14.46 7.15 -1.03
CA THR A 65 15.26 7.45 0.17
C THR A 65 15.79 6.19 0.83
N ILE A 66 17.11 6.08 0.91
CA ILE A 66 17.81 5.07 1.73
C ILE A 66 17.47 5.31 3.22
N PRO A 67 17.31 4.28 4.06
CA PRO A 67 16.88 4.41 5.46
C PRO A 67 17.59 5.52 6.27
N THR A 68 18.89 5.71 6.05
CA THR A 68 19.75 6.69 6.73
C THR A 68 19.54 8.16 6.34
N HIS A 69 18.70 8.46 5.35
CA HIS A 69 18.45 9.83 4.87
C HIS A 69 16.98 10.24 4.94
N ARG A 70 16.16 9.49 5.69
CA ARG A 70 14.71 9.68 5.73
C ARG A 70 14.30 11.10 6.13
N GLN A 71 14.99 11.80 7.04
CA GLN A 71 14.68 13.21 7.39
C GLN A 71 15.21 14.27 6.41
N LYS A 72 16.08 13.90 5.46
CA LYS A 72 16.71 14.86 4.55
C LYS A 72 15.77 15.25 3.40
N PRO A 73 16.00 16.42 2.78
CA PRO A 73 15.37 16.74 1.52
C PRO A 73 15.63 15.66 0.47
N PHE A 74 14.59 15.31 -0.31
CA PHE A 74 14.69 14.32 -1.38
C PHE A 74 14.53 15.00 -2.75
N THR A 75 15.12 14.38 -3.75
CA THR A 75 14.96 14.75 -5.16
C THR A 75 13.95 13.85 -5.83
N ALA A 76 13.04 14.45 -6.61
CA ALA A 76 12.05 13.71 -7.37
C ALA A 76 11.79 14.38 -8.72
N CYS A 77 11.57 13.55 -9.74
CA CYS A 77 11.09 14.02 -11.03
C CYS A 77 9.59 14.32 -10.93
N ALA A 78 9.12 15.38 -11.60
CA ALA A 78 7.69 15.72 -11.57
C ALA A 78 6.82 14.59 -12.17
N GLU A 79 7.36 13.94 -13.20
CA GLU A 79 6.83 12.77 -13.89
C GLU A 79 6.51 11.61 -12.95
N GLU A 80 7.38 11.35 -11.96
CA GLU A 80 7.17 10.30 -10.97
C GLU A 80 6.01 10.67 -10.03
N ILE A 81 5.97 11.94 -9.59
CA ILE A 81 4.96 12.40 -8.64
C ILE A 81 3.58 12.40 -9.29
N TYR A 82 3.42 12.94 -10.50
CA TYR A 82 2.09 12.99 -11.11
C TYR A 82 1.58 11.61 -11.57
N ARG A 83 2.48 10.64 -11.81
CA ARG A 83 2.10 9.23 -11.98
C ARG A 83 1.38 8.71 -10.74
N TRP A 84 1.95 8.94 -9.57
CA TRP A 84 1.42 8.46 -8.30
C TRP A 84 0.14 9.20 -7.83
N CYS A 85 -0.03 10.48 -8.18
CA CYS A 85 -1.28 11.20 -7.86
C CYS A 85 -2.36 11.08 -8.95
N GLY A 86 -2.10 10.30 -10.00
CA GLY A 86 -3.02 10.04 -11.11
C GLY A 86 -3.51 11.29 -11.85
N MET A 87 -2.70 12.35 -11.88
CA MET A 87 -3.02 13.61 -12.54
C MET A 87 -2.35 13.73 -13.91
N SER A 88 -2.98 14.46 -14.82
CA SER A 88 -2.29 14.94 -16.02
C SER A 88 -1.18 15.93 -15.62
N ARG A 89 -0.14 16.04 -16.46
CA ARG A 89 0.93 17.04 -16.29
C ARG A 89 0.38 18.46 -16.06
N ALA A 90 -0.62 18.87 -16.85
CA ALA A 90 -1.22 20.19 -16.73
C ALA A 90 -1.98 20.38 -15.41
N THR A 91 -2.70 19.35 -14.94
CA THR A 91 -3.39 19.39 -13.65
C THR A 91 -2.40 19.45 -12.49
N PHE A 92 -1.32 18.67 -12.55
CA PHE A 92 -0.27 18.67 -11.53
C PHE A 92 0.35 20.06 -11.35
N TRP A 93 0.81 20.69 -12.44
CA TRP A 93 1.43 22.02 -12.36
C TRP A 93 0.44 23.11 -11.93
N ARG A 94 -0.87 22.93 -12.13
CA ARG A 94 -1.87 23.85 -11.57
C ARG A 94 -2.03 23.71 -10.06
N ASN A 95 -1.77 22.52 -9.49
CA ASN A 95 -1.97 22.24 -8.08
C ASN A 95 -0.68 22.29 -7.25
N ILE A 96 0.51 22.25 -7.87
CA ILE A 96 1.78 22.27 -7.13
C ILE A 96 2.06 23.62 -6.45
N ASP A 97 1.54 24.71 -7.01
CA ASP A 97 1.69 26.07 -6.48
C ASP A 97 0.55 26.46 -5.53
N ARG A 98 -0.34 25.52 -5.18
CA ARG A 98 -1.41 25.76 -4.21
C ARG A 98 -0.82 25.93 -2.81
N PRO A 99 -1.20 26.98 -2.07
CA PRO A 99 -0.65 27.21 -0.73
C PRO A 99 -0.93 26.03 0.20
N GLU A 100 -2.06 25.35 0.05
CA GLU A 100 -2.46 24.22 0.91
C GLU A 100 -1.48 23.05 0.88
N LEU A 101 -0.63 22.92 -0.13
CA LEU A 101 0.42 21.92 -0.16
C LEU A 101 1.50 22.17 0.91
N GLY A 102 1.69 23.43 1.30
CA GLY A 102 2.65 23.88 2.31
C GLY A 102 2.41 23.32 3.72
N TRP A 103 1.21 22.78 3.99
CA TRP A 103 0.94 22.04 5.23
C TRP A 103 1.76 20.75 5.32
N PHE A 104 2.20 20.19 4.21
CA PHE A 104 2.88 18.88 4.19
C PHE A 104 4.25 18.93 3.54
N ILE A 105 4.44 19.83 2.57
CA ILE A 105 5.58 19.80 1.68
C ILE A 105 6.13 21.21 1.51
N GLU A 106 7.42 21.32 1.74
CA GLU A 106 8.20 22.50 1.39
C GLU A 106 8.98 22.23 0.10
N ARG A 107 8.80 23.12 -0.88
CA ARG A 107 9.58 23.09 -2.11
C ARG A 107 10.87 23.89 -1.90
N LEU A 108 12.01 23.23 -2.06
CA LEU A 108 13.31 23.87 -1.89
C LEU A 108 13.79 24.55 -3.18
N PRO A 109 14.74 25.50 -3.09
CA PRO A 109 15.30 26.17 -4.26
C PRO A 109 15.82 25.19 -5.32
N GLN A 110 15.57 25.51 -6.59
CA GLN A 110 15.97 24.67 -7.72
C GLN A 110 17.51 24.56 -7.80
N THR A 111 18.00 23.34 -7.98
CA THR A 111 19.43 23.07 -8.18
C THR A 111 19.80 23.20 -9.67
N GLY A 112 19.56 24.34 -10.31
CA GLY A 112 20.06 24.64 -11.68
C GLY A 112 19.86 23.55 -12.76
N TRP A 113 20.81 23.48 -13.71
CA TRP A 113 20.81 22.54 -14.83
C TRP A 113 21.99 21.56 -14.72
N GLY A 114 21.77 20.30 -15.07
CA GLY A 114 22.79 19.25 -15.19
C GLY A 114 22.94 18.79 -16.64
N LEU A 115 23.86 17.85 -16.89
CA LEU A 115 24.03 17.19 -18.19
C LEU A 115 23.44 15.78 -18.14
N ASN A 116 22.69 15.40 -19.17
CA ASN A 116 22.24 14.03 -19.36
C ASN A 116 23.43 13.16 -19.80
N ALA A 117 23.77 12.13 -19.01
CA ALA A 117 24.91 11.26 -19.26
C ALA A 117 24.85 10.50 -20.61
N GLU A 118 23.64 10.18 -21.09
CA GLU A 118 23.45 9.41 -22.32
C GLU A 118 23.44 10.28 -23.59
N THR A 119 22.97 11.53 -23.47
CA THR A 119 22.77 12.41 -24.63
C THR A 119 23.67 13.64 -24.66
N GLY A 120 24.41 13.90 -23.58
CA GLY A 120 25.24 15.10 -23.39
C GLY A 120 24.46 16.42 -23.36
N ARG A 121 23.12 16.37 -23.36
CA ARG A 121 22.26 17.56 -23.40
C ARG A 121 21.99 18.10 -22.00
N ALA A 122 21.82 19.42 -21.90
CA ALA A 122 21.37 20.05 -20.67
C ALA A 122 19.99 19.49 -20.27
N LYS A 123 19.90 18.94 -19.05
CA LYS A 123 18.67 18.45 -18.43
C LYS A 123 18.46 19.23 -17.14
N GLN A 124 17.24 19.70 -16.93
CA GLN A 124 16.89 20.35 -15.66
C GLN A 124 17.09 19.35 -14.52
N ASN A 125 17.78 19.76 -13.47
CA ASN A 125 17.97 18.89 -12.32
C ASN A 125 16.61 18.63 -11.64
N PRO A 126 16.41 17.43 -11.05
CA PRO A 126 15.18 17.13 -10.32
C PRO A 126 14.88 18.18 -9.25
N ASN A 127 13.58 18.44 -9.02
CA ASN A 127 13.18 19.34 -7.95
C ASN A 127 13.51 18.72 -6.59
N ARG A 128 13.84 19.58 -5.63
CA ARG A 128 14.08 19.18 -4.23
C ARG A 128 12.88 19.54 -3.37
N TYR A 129 12.49 18.61 -2.53
CA TYR A 129 11.36 18.73 -1.62
C TYR A 129 11.75 18.31 -0.21
N ARG A 130 11.10 18.91 0.79
CA ARG A 130 11.12 18.46 2.18
C ARG A 130 9.70 18.11 2.59
N LEU A 131 9.51 16.91 3.10
CA LEU A 131 8.22 16.43 3.59
C LEU A 131 8.19 16.56 5.12
N GLN A 132 7.08 17.05 5.65
CA GLN A 132 6.80 16.95 7.08
C GLN A 132 6.81 15.46 7.48
N VAL A 133 7.51 15.16 8.57
CA VAL A 133 7.69 13.79 9.08
C VAL A 133 6.34 13.28 9.55
N ASP A 134 5.71 14.00 10.47
CA ASP A 134 4.39 13.68 10.98
C ASP A 134 3.27 14.31 10.15
N ILE A 135 2.07 13.75 10.25
CA ILE A 135 0.88 14.40 9.70
C ILE A 135 0.47 15.50 10.68
N PRO A 136 0.46 16.78 10.26
CA PRO A 136 0.02 17.85 11.13
C PRO A 136 -1.47 17.74 11.44
N LEU A 137 -1.87 18.33 12.57
CA LEU A 137 -3.28 18.52 12.89
C LEU A 137 -3.96 19.41 11.87
N THR A 138 -5.20 19.09 11.53
CA THR A 138 -6.02 20.02 10.75
C THR A 138 -6.28 21.28 11.59
N PRO A 139 -6.39 22.48 10.98
CA PRO A 139 -6.74 23.69 11.72
C PRO A 139 -8.08 23.57 12.46
N MET A 140 -9.01 22.78 11.94
CA MET A 140 -10.27 22.49 12.60
C MET A 140 -10.08 21.67 13.89
N ASP A 141 -9.31 20.58 13.80
CA ASP A 141 -9.05 19.72 14.96
C ASP A 141 -8.17 20.42 16.01
N ALA A 142 -7.26 21.30 15.58
CA ALA A 142 -6.50 22.15 16.49
C ALA A 142 -7.42 23.11 17.26
N SER A 143 -8.42 23.72 16.59
CA SER A 143 -9.45 24.53 17.26
C SER A 143 -10.30 23.70 18.23
N ASP A 144 -10.80 22.54 17.80
CA ASP A 144 -11.61 21.64 18.64
C ASP A 144 -10.83 21.21 19.90
N LEU A 145 -9.55 20.84 19.76
CA LEU A 145 -8.67 20.49 20.88
C LEU A 145 -8.44 21.67 21.83
N CYS A 146 -8.16 22.86 21.28
CA CYS A 146 -8.02 24.08 22.07
C CYS A 146 -9.27 24.36 22.91
N ASP A 147 -10.44 24.30 22.27
CA ASP A 147 -11.71 24.54 22.95
C ASP A 147 -11.92 23.50 24.05
N PHE A 148 -11.72 22.21 23.76
CA PHE A 148 -11.85 21.14 24.76
C PHE A 148 -10.98 21.39 26.00
N LEU A 149 -9.70 21.71 25.80
CA LEU A 149 -8.75 21.94 26.90
C LEU A 149 -9.12 23.20 27.71
N LEU A 150 -9.50 24.30 27.05
CA LEU A 150 -9.89 25.53 27.73
C LEU A 150 -11.17 25.35 28.56
N HIS A 151 -12.16 24.60 28.09
CA HIS A 151 -13.36 24.26 28.85
C HIS A 151 -13.05 23.43 30.12
N ARG A 152 -11.89 22.74 30.15
CA ARG A 152 -11.39 22.00 31.31
C ARG A 152 -10.41 22.82 32.16
N ASN A 153 -10.44 24.15 32.05
CA ASN A 153 -9.59 25.07 32.80
C ASN A 153 -8.08 24.81 32.63
N PHE A 154 -7.64 24.44 31.42
CA PHE A 154 -6.24 24.15 31.12
C PHE A 154 -5.27 25.24 31.61
N LYS A 155 -5.64 26.52 31.53
CA LYS A 155 -4.79 27.64 32.00
C LYS A 155 -4.47 27.60 33.51
N ALA A 156 -5.36 27.04 34.31
CA ALA A 156 -5.18 26.88 35.74
C ALA A 156 -4.56 25.51 36.09
N ASN A 157 -5.08 24.43 35.50
CA ASN A 157 -4.66 23.05 35.78
C ASN A 157 -4.35 22.26 34.48
N PRO A 158 -3.19 22.50 33.83
CA PRO A 158 -2.86 21.84 32.55
C PRO A 158 -2.81 20.31 32.64
N VAL A 159 -2.21 19.77 33.71
CA VAL A 159 -2.05 18.32 33.92
C VAL A 159 -3.42 17.64 34.04
N GLU A 160 -4.34 18.22 34.81
CA GLU A 160 -5.69 17.69 34.99
C GLU A 160 -6.50 17.74 33.69
N ALA A 161 -6.42 18.85 32.95
CA ALA A 161 -7.08 19.01 31.65
C ALA A 161 -6.57 18.00 30.61
N LEU A 162 -5.25 17.76 30.57
CA LEU A 162 -4.64 16.76 29.68
C LEU A 162 -4.97 15.33 30.11
N THR A 163 -5.02 15.05 31.41
CA THR A 163 -5.47 13.75 31.92
C THR A 163 -6.90 13.48 31.49
N ALA A 164 -7.80 14.47 31.65
CA ALA A 164 -9.18 14.37 31.17
C ALA A 164 -9.26 14.14 29.65
N ALA A 165 -8.38 14.78 28.86
CA ALA A 165 -8.30 14.54 27.41
C ALA A 165 -7.80 13.11 27.08
N LEU A 166 -6.85 12.58 27.85
CA LEU A 166 -6.36 11.21 27.69
C LEU A 166 -7.40 10.15 28.06
N ASP A 167 -8.34 10.49 28.95
CA ASP A 167 -9.42 9.59 29.36
C ASP A 167 -10.70 9.72 28.51
N ALA A 168 -10.96 10.89 27.90
CA ALA A 168 -12.18 11.14 27.12
C ALA A 168 -12.20 10.38 25.77
N PRO A 169 -13.35 9.89 25.29
CA PRO A 169 -13.43 9.36 23.93
C PRO A 169 -13.14 10.45 22.89
N LEU A 170 -12.54 10.09 21.75
CA LEU A 170 -12.14 11.07 20.72
C LEU A 170 -13.31 11.90 20.18
N SER A 171 -14.52 11.36 20.16
CA SER A 171 -15.72 12.08 19.76
C SER A 171 -16.13 13.21 20.70
N GLU A 172 -15.59 13.25 21.91
CA GLU A 172 -15.76 14.39 22.84
C GLU A 172 -14.70 15.47 22.61
N ILE A 173 -13.56 15.12 22.00
CA ILE A 173 -12.44 16.04 21.74
C ILE A 173 -12.56 16.65 20.35
N LEU A 174 -12.91 15.84 19.34
CA LEU A 174 -12.97 16.23 17.94
C LEU A 174 -14.38 16.06 17.38
N GLN A 175 -14.74 16.89 16.40
CA GLN A 175 -16.02 16.74 15.70
C GLN A 175 -16.01 15.62 14.65
N TYR A 176 -17.13 14.88 14.58
CA TYR A 176 -17.38 13.81 13.61
C TYR A 176 -18.76 13.97 12.94
N PRO A 177 -18.84 13.98 11.59
CA PRO A 177 -17.72 13.98 10.63
C PRO A 177 -16.84 15.24 10.75
N SER A 178 -15.63 15.21 10.16
CA SER A 178 -14.72 16.36 10.15
C SER A 178 -15.46 17.63 9.67
N PRO A 179 -15.38 18.75 10.40
CA PRO A 179 -16.20 19.93 10.14
C PRO A 179 -15.80 20.62 8.83
N LYS A 180 -16.66 21.49 8.30
CA LYS A 180 -16.27 22.35 7.18
C LYS A 180 -15.32 23.45 7.69
N PRO A 181 -14.18 23.70 7.03
CA PRO A 181 -13.29 24.77 7.44
C PRO A 181 -13.99 26.13 7.26
N SER A 182 -13.79 27.01 8.24
CA SER A 182 -14.23 28.41 8.18
C SER A 182 -13.47 29.18 7.12
N THR A 183 -13.97 30.36 6.73
CA THR A 183 -13.28 31.25 5.78
C THR A 183 -11.90 31.65 6.29
N GLU A 184 -11.77 31.88 7.59
CA GLU A 184 -10.49 32.25 8.23
C GLU A 184 -9.51 31.09 8.20
N GLN A 185 -9.97 29.87 8.52
CA GLN A 185 -9.15 28.66 8.46
C GLN A 185 -8.67 28.37 7.02
N LYS A 186 -9.51 28.59 6.01
CA LYS A 186 -9.10 28.45 4.59
C LYS A 186 -8.08 29.51 4.15
N ALA A 187 -8.12 30.70 4.75
CA ALA A 187 -7.21 31.80 4.42
C ALA A 187 -5.89 31.73 5.22
N GLN A 188 -5.77 30.81 6.18
CA GLN A 188 -4.60 30.67 7.03
C GLN A 188 -3.36 30.31 6.19
N ILE A 189 -2.24 30.98 6.49
CA ILE A 189 -0.95 30.61 5.92
C ILE A 189 -0.55 29.24 6.49
N PRO A 190 -0.22 28.26 5.64
CA PRO A 190 0.17 26.93 6.09
C PRO A 190 1.32 26.97 7.10
N ARG A 191 1.05 26.48 8.30
CA ARG A 191 2.04 26.30 9.36
C ARG A 191 1.75 24.95 10.02
N PRO A 192 2.44 23.86 9.62
CA PRO A 192 2.24 22.55 10.21
C PRO A 192 2.35 22.64 11.73
N GLN A 193 1.37 22.09 12.45
CA GLN A 193 1.30 22.09 13.91
C GLN A 193 0.99 20.69 14.41
N THR A 194 1.71 20.25 15.44
CA THR A 194 1.45 19.02 16.19
C THR A 194 0.52 19.30 17.38
N VAL A 195 0.08 18.24 18.08
CA VAL A 195 -0.62 18.40 19.36
C VAL A 195 0.26 19.13 20.38
N GLU A 196 1.56 18.86 20.37
CA GLU A 196 2.53 19.52 21.26
C GLU A 196 2.66 21.02 20.95
N ASP A 197 2.66 21.40 19.66
CA ASP A 197 2.69 22.81 19.28
C ASP A 197 1.44 23.55 19.80
N VAL A 198 0.26 22.96 19.62
CA VAL A 198 -1.01 23.52 20.10
C VAL A 198 -0.98 23.68 21.63
N ILE A 199 -0.53 22.67 22.35
CA ILE A 199 -0.43 22.71 23.81
C ILE A 199 0.61 23.73 24.26
N THR A 200 1.75 23.83 23.57
CA THR A 200 2.80 24.82 23.85
C THR A 200 2.28 26.24 23.66
N ASP A 201 1.54 26.49 22.59
CA ASP A 201 0.88 27.79 22.36
C ASP A 201 -0.11 28.10 23.49
N LEU A 202 -0.88 27.11 23.95
CA LEU A 202 -1.79 27.24 25.10
C LEU A 202 -1.09 27.39 26.45
N LEU A 203 0.14 26.93 26.61
CA LEU A 203 0.92 27.14 27.83
C LEU A 203 1.40 28.58 27.96
N THR A 204 1.43 29.35 26.87
CA THR A 204 1.77 30.78 26.93
C THR A 204 0.81 31.51 27.88
N GLY A 205 1.33 31.96 29.02
CA GLY A 205 0.57 32.61 30.09
C GLY A 205 -0.12 31.66 31.09
N ALA A 206 0.16 30.36 31.07
CA ALA A 206 -0.22 29.42 32.12
C ALA A 206 0.85 29.39 33.23
N ASN A 207 0.43 29.17 34.48
CA ASN A 207 1.33 29.14 35.63
C ASN A 207 1.75 27.69 35.92
N VAL A 208 2.86 27.23 35.33
CA VAL A 208 3.31 25.83 35.41
C VAL A 208 4.77 25.80 35.85
N GLU A 209 5.06 25.05 36.91
CA GLU A 209 6.41 24.91 37.48
C GLU A 209 6.98 23.50 37.27
N GLY A 210 8.30 23.41 37.09
CA GLY A 210 9.14 22.21 37.18
C GLY A 210 8.48 20.91 36.70
N ASP A 211 8.32 19.95 37.61
CA ASP A 211 7.78 18.60 37.36
C ASP A 211 6.43 18.57 36.63
N SER A 212 5.61 19.62 36.78
CA SER A 212 4.33 19.73 36.05
C SER A 212 4.53 20.00 34.56
N LEU A 213 5.62 20.67 34.18
CA LEU A 213 5.95 20.92 32.77
C LEU A 213 6.37 19.63 32.05
N ASP A 214 7.14 18.77 32.72
CA ASP A 214 7.56 17.48 32.17
C ASP A 214 6.37 16.54 31.99
N GLN A 215 5.46 16.49 32.98
CA GLN A 215 4.20 15.76 32.85
C GLN A 215 3.33 16.28 31.70
N VAL A 216 3.24 17.61 31.54
CA VAL A 216 2.52 18.21 30.43
C VAL A 216 3.13 17.80 29.09
N ARG A 217 4.45 17.79 28.95
CA ARG A 217 5.13 17.34 27.72
C ARG A 217 4.83 15.87 27.42
N GLU A 218 4.97 15.00 28.42
CA GLU A 218 4.66 13.57 28.25
C GLU A 218 3.20 13.34 27.83
N PHE A 219 2.26 14.03 28.48
CA PHE A 219 0.84 13.90 28.18
C PHE A 219 0.49 14.50 26.82
N SER A 220 1.21 15.54 26.38
CA SER A 220 1.07 16.11 25.03
C SER A 220 1.42 15.10 23.95
N ILE A 221 2.57 14.41 24.11
CA ILE A 221 3.01 13.35 23.19
C ILE A 221 1.98 12.22 23.17
N ARG A 222 1.55 11.74 24.35
CA ARG A 222 0.54 10.67 24.45
C ARG A 222 -0.80 11.06 23.85
N LEU A 223 -1.20 12.32 23.95
CA LEU A 223 -2.42 12.83 23.33
C LEU A 223 -2.26 12.98 21.81
N GLY A 224 -1.08 13.41 21.34
CA GLY A 224 -0.65 13.34 19.95
C GLY A 224 -0.78 11.94 19.38
N GLU A 225 -0.20 10.97 20.07
CA GLU A 225 -0.37 9.56 19.74
C GLU A 225 -1.85 9.20 19.75
N LYS A 226 -2.65 9.53 20.76
CA LYS A 226 -4.07 9.16 20.81
C LYS A 226 -4.91 9.74 19.66
N ILE A 227 -4.69 11.00 19.28
CA ILE A 227 -5.44 11.70 18.23
C ILE A 227 -5.02 11.22 16.84
N LEU A 228 -3.72 10.98 16.64
CA LEU A 228 -3.16 10.54 15.37
C LEU A 228 -3.18 9.01 15.21
N ARG A 229 -3.23 8.24 16.31
CA ARG A 229 -3.26 6.76 16.35
C ARG A 229 -4.53 6.08 15.87
N PRO A 230 -5.75 6.59 16.05
CA PRO A 230 -6.88 5.74 16.40
C PRO A 230 -7.40 4.96 15.17
N LEU A 231 -6.69 3.86 14.90
CA LEU A 231 -6.96 2.66 14.13
C LEU A 231 -6.81 2.70 12.60
N GLU A 232 -5.54 2.49 12.24
CA GLU A 232 -5.03 1.68 11.13
C GLU A 232 -5.12 2.33 9.78
N ASN A 233 -3.96 2.72 9.26
CA ASN A 233 -3.79 3.11 7.87
C ASN A 233 -4.70 2.27 6.96
N PHE A 234 -5.43 2.92 6.07
CA PHE A 234 -6.10 2.17 5.01
C PHE A 234 -5.07 1.92 3.89
N GLN A 235 -5.21 0.78 3.23
CA GLN A 235 -4.29 0.37 2.18
C GLN A 235 -4.85 0.77 0.82
N LEU A 236 -3.96 1.29 -0.02
CA LEU A 236 -4.22 1.51 -1.44
C LEU A 236 -3.24 0.67 -2.24
N SER A 237 -3.75 -0.22 -3.09
CA SER A 237 -2.90 -0.98 -4.00
C SER A 237 -2.21 -0.03 -4.99
N TRP A 238 -1.00 -0.39 -5.42
CA TRP A 238 -0.32 0.31 -6.51
C TRP A 238 -1.20 0.31 -7.77
N TYR A 239 -1.90 -0.80 -8.01
CA TYR A 239 -2.84 -0.92 -9.12
C TYR A 239 -3.97 0.13 -9.04
N PHE A 240 -4.54 0.38 -7.86
CA PHE A 240 -5.52 1.45 -7.69
C PHE A 240 -4.93 2.82 -8.04
N LEU A 241 -3.73 3.13 -7.56
CA LEU A 241 -3.09 4.43 -7.79
C LEU A 241 -2.67 4.64 -9.26
N GLU A 242 -2.19 3.60 -9.93
CA GLU A 242 -1.68 3.70 -11.31
C GLU A 242 -2.78 3.53 -12.37
N GLU A 243 -3.81 2.72 -12.11
CA GLU A 243 -4.85 2.41 -13.09
C GLU A 243 -6.19 3.06 -12.79
N TRP A 244 -6.67 2.96 -11.55
CA TRP A 244 -8.03 3.42 -11.20
C TRP A 244 -8.10 4.91 -10.90
N LEU A 245 -7.15 5.46 -10.14
CA LEU A 245 -7.12 6.87 -9.77
C LEU A 245 -7.16 7.80 -11.01
N PRO A 246 -6.36 7.58 -12.09
CA PRO A 246 -6.46 8.37 -13.31
C PRO A 246 -7.81 8.26 -14.04
N ARG A 247 -8.47 7.09 -13.95
CA ARG A 247 -9.75 6.80 -14.64
C ARG A 247 -10.95 7.34 -13.89
N LEU A 248 -10.92 7.28 -12.56
CA LEU A 248 -11.95 7.83 -11.68
C LEU A 248 -11.83 9.35 -11.55
N GLY A 249 -10.59 9.86 -11.59
CA GLY A 249 -10.27 11.23 -11.21
C GLY A 249 -10.18 11.40 -9.70
N SER A 250 -9.61 12.53 -9.27
CA SER A 250 -9.23 12.77 -7.88
C SER A 250 -10.41 12.68 -6.89
N SER A 251 -11.54 13.33 -7.18
CA SER A 251 -12.67 13.38 -6.24
C SER A 251 -13.40 12.02 -6.09
N PRO A 252 -13.79 11.31 -7.17
CA PRO A 252 -14.39 9.99 -7.02
C PRO A 252 -13.44 8.95 -6.42
N ALA A 253 -12.13 9.03 -6.73
CA ALA A 253 -11.15 8.16 -6.09
C ALA A 253 -11.00 8.46 -4.59
N ALA A 254 -11.04 9.73 -4.17
CA ALA A 254 -11.02 10.10 -2.76
C ALA A 254 -12.25 9.58 -2.01
N LEU A 255 -13.42 9.55 -2.67
CA LEU A 255 -14.60 8.85 -2.13
C LEU A 255 -14.32 7.35 -1.92
N VAL A 256 -13.70 6.66 -2.88
CA VAL A 256 -13.32 5.25 -2.69
C VAL A 256 -12.39 5.07 -1.50
N ALA A 257 -11.36 5.90 -1.37
CA ALA A 257 -10.42 5.88 -0.24
C ALA A 257 -11.14 6.10 1.11
N LEU A 258 -12.02 7.10 1.17
CA LEU A 258 -12.83 7.39 2.35
C LEU A 258 -13.73 6.19 2.71
N MET A 259 -14.46 5.64 1.75
CA MET A 259 -15.36 4.52 2.00
C MET A 259 -14.59 3.27 2.47
N ARG A 260 -13.43 2.98 1.86
CA ARG A 260 -12.54 1.89 2.31
C ARG A 260 -12.06 2.08 3.75
N SER A 261 -11.88 3.32 4.20
CA SER A 261 -11.47 3.60 5.58
C SER A 261 -12.52 3.25 6.63
N TYR A 262 -13.81 3.17 6.24
CA TYR A 262 -14.91 2.79 7.12
C TYR A 262 -15.11 1.28 7.23
N GLY A 263 -14.59 0.52 6.27
CA GLY A 263 -14.65 -0.93 6.28
C GLY A 263 -13.42 -1.57 6.94
N TYR A 264 -13.55 -2.85 7.30
CA TYR A 264 -12.41 -3.67 7.72
C TYR A 264 -12.66 -5.15 7.45
N TYR A 265 -11.58 -5.93 7.42
CA TYR A 265 -11.61 -7.39 7.40
C TYR A 265 -10.77 -7.90 8.57
N ASN A 266 -11.38 -8.70 9.44
CA ASN A 266 -10.70 -9.39 10.52
C ASN A 266 -10.30 -10.79 10.06
N PRO A 267 -9.00 -11.07 9.84
CA PRO A 267 -8.56 -12.36 9.33
C PRO A 267 -8.69 -13.52 10.33
N VAL A 268 -8.80 -13.22 11.63
CA VAL A 268 -8.92 -14.22 12.70
C VAL A 268 -10.37 -14.69 12.83
N THR A 269 -11.32 -13.77 12.80
CA THR A 269 -12.76 -14.08 12.91
C THR A 269 -13.43 -14.33 11.56
N GLY A 270 -12.80 -13.90 10.46
CA GLY A 270 -13.40 -13.86 9.13
C GLY A 270 -14.45 -12.75 8.96
N GLU A 271 -14.60 -11.86 9.95
CA GLU A 271 -15.57 -10.78 9.90
C GLU A 271 -15.19 -9.78 8.82
N LEU A 272 -16.09 -9.58 7.85
CA LEU A 272 -15.98 -8.56 6.82
C LEU A 272 -17.06 -7.50 7.04
N ARG A 273 -16.63 -6.29 7.38
CA ARG A 273 -17.52 -5.14 7.46
C ARG A 273 -17.39 -4.31 6.18
N ASP A 274 -18.14 -4.71 5.16
CA ASP A 274 -18.17 -4.07 3.84
C ASP A 274 -19.38 -3.15 3.62
N GLN A 275 -20.25 -3.03 4.62
CA GLN A 275 -21.44 -2.18 4.58
C GLN A 275 -21.40 -1.10 5.64
N VAL A 276 -21.72 0.14 5.24
CA VAL A 276 -21.68 1.31 6.12
C VAL A 276 -22.91 2.20 5.89
N TRP A 277 -23.45 2.71 6.99
CA TRP A 277 -24.46 3.77 7.01
C TRP A 277 -23.79 5.13 7.15
N ILE A 278 -24.15 6.06 6.26
CA ILE A 278 -23.75 7.48 6.34
C ILE A 278 -24.97 8.30 6.74
N GLU A 279 -24.99 8.78 7.98
CA GLU A 279 -26.18 9.37 8.62
C GLU A 279 -26.61 10.72 8.01
N GLY A 280 -25.64 11.54 7.61
CA GLY A 280 -25.87 12.80 6.89
C GLY A 280 -25.95 12.65 5.38
N GLY A 281 -25.97 11.42 4.86
CA GLY A 281 -26.10 11.11 3.43
C GLY A 281 -25.06 11.83 2.55
N TYR A 282 -25.51 12.42 1.45
CA TYR A 282 -24.61 13.14 0.53
C TYR A 282 -24.11 14.48 1.06
N GLU A 283 -24.78 15.09 2.04
CA GLU A 283 -24.29 16.33 2.64
C GLU A 283 -23.06 16.07 3.49
N GLU A 284 -23.08 15.01 4.29
CA GLU A 284 -21.93 14.53 5.06
C GLU A 284 -20.78 14.12 4.13
N LEU A 285 -21.02 13.32 3.10
CA LEU A 285 -19.97 12.94 2.14
C LEU A 285 -19.40 14.17 1.43
N GLY A 286 -20.24 15.14 1.06
CA GLY A 286 -19.80 16.38 0.42
C GLY A 286 -18.90 17.19 1.35
N GLN A 287 -19.28 17.30 2.62
CA GLN A 287 -18.49 17.93 3.66
C GLN A 287 -17.12 17.26 3.83
N VAL A 288 -17.09 15.95 4.05
CA VAL A 288 -15.84 15.19 4.29
C VAL A 288 -14.91 15.24 3.08
N LEU A 289 -15.45 15.22 1.86
CA LEU A 289 -14.65 15.26 0.63
C LEU A 289 -14.20 16.68 0.22
N GLY A 290 -14.67 17.73 0.90
CA GLY A 290 -14.47 19.12 0.47
C GLY A 290 -15.19 19.46 -0.86
N ILE A 291 -16.32 18.80 -1.13
CA ILE A 291 -17.15 19.05 -2.32
C ILE A 291 -18.28 19.99 -1.94
N GLU A 292 -18.25 21.20 -2.51
CA GLU A 292 -19.25 22.24 -2.21
C GLU A 292 -20.64 21.91 -2.78
N ARG A 293 -20.70 21.22 -3.94
CA ARG A 293 -21.95 20.95 -4.65
C ARG A 293 -22.39 19.51 -4.45
N THR A 294 -23.38 19.28 -3.59
CA THR A 294 -23.98 17.95 -3.32
C THR A 294 -24.48 17.27 -4.60
N LYS A 295 -24.92 18.04 -5.61
CA LYS A 295 -25.33 17.51 -6.92
C LYS A 295 -24.26 16.66 -7.60
N THR A 296 -22.97 16.97 -7.38
CA THR A 296 -21.85 16.20 -7.91
C THR A 296 -21.86 14.75 -7.40
N LEU A 297 -22.20 14.53 -6.13
CA LEU A 297 -22.34 13.18 -5.56
C LEU A 297 -23.58 12.46 -6.12
N VAL A 298 -24.69 13.17 -6.33
CA VAL A 298 -25.89 12.61 -6.98
C VAL A 298 -25.58 12.19 -8.43
N GLU A 299 -24.72 12.93 -9.11
CA GLU A 299 -24.27 12.58 -10.46
C GLU A 299 -23.42 11.30 -10.47
N TRP A 300 -22.66 11.01 -9.42
CA TRP A 300 -21.87 9.77 -9.33
C TRP A 300 -22.68 8.58 -8.82
N LEU A 301 -23.58 8.82 -7.86
CA LEU A 301 -24.36 7.83 -7.14
C LEU A 301 -25.85 8.21 -7.20
N PRO A 302 -26.54 8.04 -8.34
CA PRO A 302 -27.91 8.53 -8.52
C PRO A 302 -28.91 7.84 -7.59
N GLY A 303 -29.95 8.58 -7.16
CA GLY A 303 -31.16 8.09 -6.49
C GLY A 303 -31.90 6.98 -7.26
N VAL A 304 -32.69 6.15 -6.56
CA VAL A 304 -33.67 5.25 -7.24
C VAL A 304 -34.71 6.06 -8.01
N ILE A 305 -35.00 7.28 -7.54
CA ILE A 305 -35.97 8.18 -8.15
C ILE A 305 -35.24 9.18 -9.08
N ASN A 306 -35.31 8.91 -10.40
CA ASN A 306 -34.86 9.85 -11.43
C ASN A 306 -35.87 11.01 -11.57
N GLN A 307 -35.68 12.11 -10.84
CA GLN A 307 -36.57 13.29 -10.92
C GLN A 307 -36.13 14.31 -11.99
N GLY A 308 -35.80 13.86 -13.20
CA GLY A 308 -35.41 14.76 -14.27
C GLY A 308 -36.16 14.47 -15.57
N LYS A 309 -36.92 15.45 -16.08
CA LYS A 309 -37.39 15.44 -17.48
C LYS A 309 -36.15 15.40 -18.39
N GLN A 310 -35.89 14.26 -19.01
CA GLN A 310 -34.87 14.18 -20.06
C GLN A 310 -35.30 15.05 -21.23
N LYS A 311 -34.45 16.02 -21.61
CA LYS A 311 -34.64 16.75 -22.87
C LYS A 311 -34.52 15.76 -24.02
N SER A 312 -35.46 15.81 -24.96
CA SER A 312 -35.53 14.92 -26.12
C SER A 312 -34.38 15.11 -27.13
N THR A 313 -33.62 16.21 -27.03
CA THR A 313 -32.50 16.52 -27.92
C THR A 313 -31.32 17.01 -27.08
N LEU A 314 -30.21 16.27 -27.09
CA LEU A 314 -28.96 16.64 -26.43
C LEU A 314 -28.02 17.26 -27.47
N THR A 315 -27.16 18.19 -27.03
CA THR A 315 -26.06 18.68 -27.88
C THR A 315 -24.92 17.66 -27.87
N PRO A 316 -24.03 17.63 -28.89
CA PRO A 316 -22.89 16.71 -28.91
C PRO A 316 -22.00 16.80 -27.66
N LYS A 317 -21.82 18.02 -27.12
CA LYS A 317 -21.09 18.24 -25.86
C LYS A 317 -21.82 17.65 -24.65
N ALA A 318 -23.15 17.73 -24.62
CA ALA A 318 -23.95 17.13 -23.55
C ALA A 318 -23.98 15.60 -23.66
N GLU A 319 -23.94 15.04 -24.87
CA GLU A 319 -23.79 13.60 -25.10
C GLU A 319 -22.44 13.09 -24.60
N GLN A 320 -21.33 13.75 -24.99
CA GLN A 320 -19.99 13.42 -24.51
C GLN A 320 -19.89 13.49 -22.98
N GLU A 321 -20.47 14.52 -22.36
CA GLU A 321 -20.48 14.65 -20.90
C GLU A 321 -21.33 13.56 -20.24
N LYS A 322 -22.48 13.21 -20.82
CA LYS A 322 -23.33 12.10 -20.36
C LYS A 322 -22.59 10.77 -20.44
N GLU A 323 -21.87 10.50 -21.54
CA GLU A 323 -21.04 9.31 -21.69
C GLU A 323 -19.88 9.29 -20.68
N ARG A 324 -19.23 10.43 -20.44
CA ARG A 324 -18.18 10.56 -19.43
C ARG A 324 -18.70 10.22 -18.04
N ILE A 325 -19.86 10.77 -17.65
CA ILE A 325 -20.50 10.48 -16.36
C ILE A 325 -20.93 9.02 -16.27
N ASN A 326 -21.50 8.44 -17.34
CA ASN A 326 -21.89 7.03 -17.34
C ASN A 326 -20.69 6.09 -17.20
N ARG A 327 -19.56 6.40 -17.86
CA ARG A 327 -18.30 5.66 -17.68
C ARG A 327 -17.78 5.77 -16.25
N LEU A 328 -17.82 6.97 -15.67
CA LEU A 328 -17.44 7.18 -14.27
C LEU A 328 -18.33 6.35 -13.32
N ARG A 329 -19.66 6.33 -13.53
CA ARG A 329 -20.60 5.53 -12.74
C ARG A 329 -20.30 4.04 -12.82
N LYS A 330 -20.07 3.51 -14.04
CA LYS A 330 -19.70 2.11 -14.27
C LYS A 330 -18.45 1.76 -13.46
N ASN A 331 -17.41 2.60 -13.55
CA ASN A 331 -16.14 2.37 -12.86
C ASN A 331 -16.26 2.51 -11.33
N LEU A 332 -16.92 3.56 -10.84
CA LEU A 332 -17.11 3.79 -9.41
C LEU A 332 -17.97 2.68 -8.78
N GLY A 333 -18.96 2.17 -9.51
CA GLY A 333 -19.83 1.07 -9.06
C GLY A 333 -19.10 -0.25 -8.82
N LEU A 334 -17.86 -0.41 -9.31
CA LEU A 334 -17.01 -1.54 -8.95
C LEU A 334 -16.49 -1.44 -7.51
N PHE A 335 -16.47 -0.25 -6.92
CA PHE A 335 -15.92 0.03 -5.60
C PHE A 335 -16.97 0.36 -4.55
N VAL A 336 -17.97 1.16 -4.93
CA VAL A 336 -18.97 1.70 -4.00
C VAL A 336 -20.34 1.60 -4.65
N GLN A 337 -21.26 0.94 -3.96
CA GLN A 337 -22.64 0.78 -4.41
C GLN A 337 -23.59 1.23 -3.32
N ARG A 338 -24.57 2.07 -3.64
CA ARG A 338 -25.62 2.41 -2.69
C ARG A 338 -26.66 1.29 -2.67
N LEU A 339 -26.90 0.72 -1.49
CA LEU A 339 -27.86 -0.36 -1.30
C LEU A 339 -29.23 0.18 -0.91
N ASN A 340 -29.30 0.90 0.21
CA ASN A 340 -30.55 1.33 0.83
C ASN A 340 -30.50 2.80 1.27
N TYR A 341 -31.65 3.29 1.74
CA TYR A 341 -31.78 4.61 2.36
C TYR A 341 -32.80 4.58 3.49
N ARG A 342 -32.64 5.49 4.47
CA ARG A 342 -33.60 5.70 5.57
C ARG A 342 -33.65 7.19 5.95
N PRO A 343 -34.68 7.65 6.69
CA PRO A 343 -34.64 8.98 7.29
C PRO A 343 -33.41 9.13 8.19
N GLY A 344 -32.63 10.19 7.99
CA GLY A 344 -31.35 10.44 8.68
C GLY A 344 -31.26 11.86 9.24
N LYS A 345 -30.12 12.21 9.85
CA LYS A 345 -29.91 13.49 10.55
C LYS A 345 -30.08 14.73 9.66
N SER A 346 -29.72 14.62 8.38
CA SER A 346 -29.81 15.70 7.38
C SER A 346 -30.76 15.36 6.23
N GLY A 347 -31.85 14.63 6.51
CA GLY A 347 -32.82 14.19 5.52
C GLY A 347 -32.75 12.69 5.30
N PHE A 348 -31.83 12.21 4.45
CA PHE A 348 -31.66 10.79 4.18
C PHE A 348 -30.28 10.29 4.58
N ALA A 349 -30.25 9.22 5.37
CA ALA A 349 -29.08 8.39 5.54
C ALA A 349 -29.03 7.34 4.42
N TYR A 350 -27.82 7.00 3.99
CA TYR A 350 -27.60 6.04 2.90
C TYR A 350 -26.73 4.88 3.36
N GLU A 351 -27.11 3.67 2.94
CA GLU A 351 -26.30 2.47 3.13
C GLU A 351 -25.48 2.21 1.86
N PHE A 352 -24.19 1.96 2.05
CA PHE A 352 -23.26 1.66 0.97
C PHE A 352 -22.59 0.31 1.18
N LYS A 353 -22.44 -0.45 0.09
CA LYS A 353 -21.53 -1.58 -0.03
C LYS A 353 -20.19 -1.11 -0.60
N ILE A 354 -19.11 -1.57 -0.01
CA ILE A 354 -17.74 -1.15 -0.27
C ILE A 354 -16.92 -2.36 -0.70
N LYS A 355 -16.13 -2.21 -1.76
CA LYS A 355 -15.19 -3.25 -2.19
C LYS A 355 -13.89 -3.17 -1.37
N LEU A 356 -13.73 -4.14 -0.46
CA LEU A 356 -12.56 -4.29 0.43
C LEU A 356 -11.65 -5.46 0.04
N ASP A 357 -12.15 -6.37 -0.81
CA ASP A 357 -11.43 -7.54 -1.32
C ASP A 357 -10.53 -7.19 -2.51
N ALA A 358 -10.09 -8.19 -3.27
CA ALA A 358 -9.16 -8.03 -4.39
C ALA A 358 -9.54 -6.90 -5.35
N GLU A 359 -8.55 -6.10 -5.73
CA GLU A 359 -8.72 -4.93 -6.60
C GLU A 359 -9.35 -5.36 -7.94
N PRO A 360 -10.46 -4.74 -8.39
CA PRO A 360 -11.04 -5.06 -9.68
C PRO A 360 -10.03 -4.70 -10.79
N LEU A 361 -9.89 -5.54 -11.80
CA LEU A 361 -9.02 -5.20 -12.93
C LEU A 361 -9.75 -4.25 -13.88
N VAL A 362 -9.00 -3.39 -14.56
CA VAL A 362 -9.58 -2.60 -15.66
C VAL A 362 -9.94 -3.52 -16.82
N GLU A 363 -10.87 -3.07 -17.67
CA GLU A 363 -11.41 -3.89 -18.78
C GLU A 363 -10.32 -4.44 -19.72
N THR A 364 -9.25 -3.67 -19.98
CA THR A 364 -8.12 -4.15 -20.79
C THR A 364 -7.34 -5.28 -20.13
N ASP A 365 -7.22 -5.25 -18.82
CA ASP A 365 -6.45 -6.21 -18.04
C ASP A 365 -7.26 -7.50 -17.82
N GLU A 366 -8.58 -7.38 -17.63
CA GLU A 366 -9.51 -8.51 -17.70
C GLU A 366 -9.43 -9.25 -19.05
N LEU A 367 -9.38 -8.51 -20.17
CA LEU A 367 -9.21 -9.10 -21.50
C LEU A 367 -7.88 -9.85 -21.65
N ILE A 368 -6.79 -9.33 -21.06
CA ILE A 368 -5.50 -10.03 -21.04
C ILE A 368 -5.61 -11.33 -20.23
N CYS A 369 -6.17 -11.29 -19.02
CA CYS A 369 -6.38 -12.49 -18.21
C CYS A 369 -7.22 -13.54 -18.95
N GLN A 370 -8.33 -13.12 -19.58
CA GLN A 370 -9.18 -14.01 -20.36
C GLN A 370 -8.49 -14.57 -21.61
N PHE A 371 -7.62 -13.79 -22.25
CA PHE A 371 -6.81 -14.27 -23.38
C PHE A 371 -5.81 -15.34 -22.90
N VAL A 372 -5.04 -15.04 -21.85
CA VAL A 372 -4.04 -15.97 -21.31
C VAL A 372 -4.69 -17.25 -20.82
N GLN A 373 -5.81 -17.16 -20.10
CA GLN A 373 -6.56 -18.34 -19.64
C GLN A 373 -6.99 -19.20 -20.84
N ARG A 374 -7.57 -18.59 -21.89
CA ARG A 374 -7.95 -19.32 -23.11
C ARG A 374 -6.76 -19.99 -23.79
N VAL A 375 -5.60 -19.35 -23.84
CA VAL A 375 -4.38 -19.96 -24.39
C VAL A 375 -3.97 -21.18 -23.57
N ILE A 376 -4.01 -21.08 -22.24
CA ILE A 376 -3.68 -22.20 -21.35
C ILE A 376 -4.68 -23.35 -21.53
N ASP A 377 -5.99 -23.06 -21.52
CA ASP A 377 -7.04 -24.07 -21.69
C ASP A 377 -6.91 -24.80 -23.04
N GLN A 378 -6.63 -24.06 -24.13
CA GLN A 378 -6.42 -24.66 -25.45
C GLN A 378 -5.12 -25.48 -25.49
N CYS A 379 -4.06 -25.03 -24.83
CA CYS A 379 -2.83 -25.81 -24.71
C CYS A 379 -3.05 -27.09 -23.90
N GLN A 380 -3.88 -27.07 -22.86
CA GLN A 380 -4.25 -28.25 -22.09
C GLN A 380 -5.05 -29.25 -22.93
N GLN A 381 -6.06 -28.77 -23.67
CA GLN A 381 -6.89 -29.62 -24.54
C GLN A 381 -6.10 -30.30 -25.66
N LEU A 382 -5.03 -29.66 -26.14
CA LEU A 382 -4.20 -30.14 -27.24
C LEU A 382 -2.88 -30.78 -26.76
N ASP A 383 -2.73 -31.02 -25.45
CA ASP A 383 -1.50 -31.55 -24.82
C ASP A 383 -0.22 -30.77 -25.22
N ALA A 384 -0.37 -29.46 -25.35
CA ALA A 384 0.66 -28.52 -25.82
C ALA A 384 1.24 -27.63 -24.70
N LEU A 385 0.90 -27.89 -23.42
CA LEU A 385 1.40 -27.12 -22.28
C LEU A 385 2.93 -27.10 -22.22
N ALA A 386 3.60 -28.22 -22.48
CA ALA A 386 5.06 -28.30 -22.48
C ALA A 386 5.69 -27.33 -23.51
N PHE A 387 5.03 -27.14 -24.66
CA PHE A 387 5.47 -26.17 -25.67
C PHE A 387 5.26 -24.74 -25.22
N LEU A 388 4.14 -24.43 -24.56
CA LEU A 388 3.88 -23.12 -23.97
C LEU A 388 4.95 -22.75 -22.93
N LYS A 389 5.30 -23.68 -22.02
CA LYS A 389 6.38 -23.48 -21.04
C LYS A 389 7.71 -23.19 -21.72
N LYS A 390 8.08 -24.00 -22.71
CA LYS A 390 9.32 -23.84 -23.45
C LYS A 390 9.36 -22.49 -24.17
N TRP A 391 8.25 -22.04 -24.74
CA TRP A 391 8.14 -20.73 -25.36
C TRP A 391 8.31 -19.57 -24.36
N LEU A 392 7.63 -19.63 -23.21
CA LEU A 392 7.75 -18.63 -22.14
C LEU A 392 9.19 -18.53 -21.59
N ASN A 393 9.89 -19.65 -21.48
CA ASN A 393 11.27 -19.69 -20.95
C ASN A 393 12.33 -19.27 -21.97
N THR A 394 12.05 -19.39 -23.27
CA THR A 394 13.02 -19.10 -24.33
C THR A 394 12.83 -17.74 -24.97
N SER A 395 11.68 -17.09 -24.74
CA SER A 395 11.38 -15.77 -25.28
C SER A 395 12.10 -14.67 -24.48
N ASP A 396 12.82 -13.79 -25.20
CA ASP A 396 13.40 -12.57 -24.62
C ASP A 396 12.33 -11.47 -24.56
N PHE A 397 11.54 -11.49 -23.49
CA PHE A 397 10.49 -10.51 -23.27
C PHE A 397 11.03 -9.09 -23.02
N GLU A 398 12.29 -8.92 -22.60
CA GLU A 398 12.89 -7.60 -22.40
C GLU A 398 13.24 -6.95 -23.74
N GLU A 399 13.81 -7.72 -24.67
CA GLU A 399 14.06 -7.26 -26.03
C GLU A 399 12.75 -6.93 -26.75
N LEU A 400 11.74 -7.81 -26.62
CA LEU A 400 10.39 -7.58 -27.16
C LEU A 400 9.75 -6.29 -26.60
N ALA A 401 9.90 -6.03 -25.31
CA ALA A 401 9.40 -4.80 -24.69
C ALA A 401 10.11 -3.56 -25.27
N LYS A 402 11.45 -3.58 -25.38
CA LYS A 402 12.23 -2.48 -25.98
C LYS A 402 11.84 -2.21 -27.44
N HIS A 403 11.50 -3.24 -28.20
CA HIS A 403 11.00 -3.08 -29.57
C HIS A 403 9.59 -2.49 -29.61
N ALA A 404 8.69 -2.97 -28.76
CA ALA A 404 7.33 -2.46 -28.66
C ALA A 404 7.28 -0.99 -28.22
N GLU A 405 8.22 -0.52 -27.39
CA GLU A 405 8.34 0.89 -27.00
C GLU A 405 8.72 1.82 -28.17
N LYS A 406 9.36 1.30 -29.22
CA LYS A 406 9.88 2.09 -30.36
C LYS A 406 8.89 2.25 -31.53
N GLY A 407 7.74 1.56 -31.54
CA GLY A 407 6.78 1.62 -32.66
C GLY A 407 5.34 1.24 -32.30
N ALA A 408 4.37 2.07 -32.70
CA ALA A 408 2.96 1.96 -32.32
C ALA A 408 2.14 0.88 -33.06
N SER A 409 2.72 0.17 -34.04
CA SER A 409 1.98 -0.79 -34.89
C SER A 409 2.59 -2.18 -35.00
N SER A 410 3.84 -2.43 -34.55
CA SER A 410 4.57 -3.68 -34.85
C SER A 410 4.70 -4.65 -33.67
N GLY A 411 4.28 -4.29 -32.45
CA GLY A 411 4.60 -5.09 -31.26
C GLY A 411 3.96 -6.48 -31.24
N PHE A 412 2.68 -6.62 -31.61
CA PHE A 412 2.02 -7.92 -31.69
C PHE A 412 2.53 -8.77 -32.86
N GLU A 413 2.87 -8.14 -33.98
CA GLU A 413 3.46 -8.79 -35.15
C GLU A 413 4.89 -9.27 -34.85
N THR A 414 5.62 -8.52 -34.00
CA THR A 414 6.92 -8.93 -33.45
C THR A 414 6.74 -10.05 -32.43
N LEU A 415 5.65 -10.11 -31.66
CA LEU A 415 5.38 -11.22 -30.74
C LEU A 415 5.04 -12.53 -31.47
N ILE A 416 4.38 -12.44 -32.63
CA ILE A 416 4.11 -13.58 -33.52
C ILE A 416 5.33 -13.95 -34.37
N GLY A 417 6.13 -12.95 -34.78
CA GLY A 417 7.27 -13.09 -35.71
C GLY A 417 8.65 -13.21 -35.06
N ALA A 418 8.80 -12.89 -33.77
CA ALA A 418 10.02 -13.11 -33.01
C ALA A 418 10.24 -14.61 -32.94
N ARG A 419 11.24 -15.05 -33.68
CA ARG A 419 11.69 -16.42 -33.85
C ARG A 419 11.60 -17.18 -32.54
N VAL A 420 10.53 -17.97 -32.39
CA VAL A 420 10.53 -19.07 -31.45
C VAL A 420 11.76 -19.91 -31.82
N PRO A 421 12.77 -20.05 -30.93
CA PRO A 421 13.96 -20.80 -31.27
C PRO A 421 13.51 -22.18 -31.73
N ASP A 422 13.95 -22.52 -32.94
CA ASP A 422 13.48 -23.61 -33.77
C ASP A 422 13.06 -24.83 -32.92
N LEU A 423 11.75 -24.95 -32.61
CA LEU A 423 11.20 -26.09 -31.88
C LEU A 423 11.24 -27.37 -32.74
N ARG A 424 11.85 -27.32 -33.93
CA ARG A 424 12.00 -28.39 -34.92
C ARG A 424 13.02 -29.47 -34.56
N LEU A 425 13.36 -29.65 -33.30
CA LEU A 425 14.23 -30.75 -32.86
C LEU A 425 13.46 -31.78 -32.05
N SER A 426 12.70 -32.62 -32.75
CA SER A 426 12.85 -34.09 -32.70
C SER A 426 11.77 -34.75 -33.56
N ASN A 427 12.19 -35.68 -34.42
CA ASN A 427 11.36 -36.42 -35.36
C ASN A 427 10.06 -37.01 -34.75
N GLY A 428 8.92 -36.70 -35.36
CA GLY A 428 7.65 -37.43 -35.20
C GLY A 428 6.57 -36.66 -34.44
N ALA A 429 5.44 -36.44 -35.10
CA ALA A 429 4.27 -35.65 -34.71
C ALA A 429 4.45 -34.12 -34.85
N SER A 430 3.43 -33.46 -35.42
CA SER A 430 3.33 -32.03 -35.76
C SER A 430 4.15 -31.11 -34.85
N SER A 431 4.97 -30.24 -35.44
CA SER A 431 5.85 -29.36 -34.67
C SER A 431 5.01 -28.55 -33.67
N GLY A 432 5.37 -28.56 -32.37
CA GLY A 432 4.55 -27.91 -31.32
C GLY A 432 4.27 -26.42 -31.57
N PHE A 433 5.04 -25.77 -32.45
CA PHE A 433 4.82 -24.42 -32.93
C PHE A 433 3.64 -24.30 -33.92
N GLU A 434 3.40 -25.28 -34.79
CA GLU A 434 2.22 -25.31 -35.68
C GLU A 434 0.91 -25.40 -34.89
N THR A 435 0.95 -25.96 -33.68
CA THR A 435 -0.18 -26.01 -32.75
C THR A 435 -0.33 -24.70 -31.95
N LEU A 436 0.77 -24.12 -31.45
CA LEU A 436 0.76 -22.92 -30.60
C LEU A 436 0.46 -21.62 -31.38
N ASN A 437 0.97 -21.51 -32.62
CA ASN A 437 0.84 -20.30 -33.44
C ASN A 437 -0.62 -19.90 -33.75
N PRO A 438 -1.52 -20.81 -34.19
CA PRO A 438 -2.92 -20.45 -34.43
C PRO A 438 -3.68 -20.08 -33.16
N ILE A 439 -3.36 -20.71 -32.02
CA ILE A 439 -3.92 -20.39 -30.69
C ILE A 439 -3.59 -18.94 -30.31
N LEU A 440 -2.30 -18.57 -30.38
CA LEU A 440 -1.84 -17.21 -30.07
C LEU A 440 -2.40 -16.19 -31.07
N SER A 441 -2.34 -16.49 -32.37
CA SER A 441 -2.75 -15.56 -33.42
C SER A 441 -4.24 -15.17 -33.33
N SER A 442 -5.13 -16.14 -33.07
CA SER A 442 -6.57 -15.89 -32.94
C SER A 442 -6.90 -14.95 -31.77
N GLY A 443 -6.27 -15.16 -30.61
CA GLY A 443 -6.53 -14.31 -29.45
C GLY A 443 -5.82 -12.95 -29.50
N ILE A 444 -4.65 -12.86 -30.15
CA ILE A 444 -3.95 -11.59 -30.38
C ILE A 444 -4.78 -10.63 -31.24
N GLU A 445 -5.48 -11.12 -32.27
CA GLU A 445 -6.36 -10.26 -33.08
C GLU A 445 -7.51 -9.67 -32.24
N THR A 446 -8.03 -10.42 -31.26
CA THR A 446 -9.04 -9.90 -30.33
C THR A 446 -8.46 -8.77 -29.45
N LEU A 447 -7.22 -8.93 -28.98
CA LEU A 447 -6.53 -7.90 -28.19
C LEU A 447 -6.19 -6.64 -29.02
N LYS A 448 -5.81 -6.82 -30.29
CA LYS A 448 -5.57 -5.71 -31.23
C LYS A 448 -6.84 -4.90 -31.47
N GLN A 449 -7.98 -5.57 -31.74
CA GLN A 449 -9.27 -4.90 -31.93
C GLN A 449 -9.70 -4.11 -30.68
N ALA A 450 -9.41 -4.64 -29.49
CA ALA A 450 -9.65 -3.97 -28.21
C ALA A 450 -8.60 -2.90 -27.84
N GLN A 451 -7.62 -2.64 -28.72
CA GLN A 451 -6.53 -1.66 -28.52
C GLN A 451 -5.73 -1.89 -27.23
N VAL A 452 -5.54 -3.14 -26.84
CA VAL A 452 -4.75 -3.48 -25.65
C VAL A 452 -3.27 -3.21 -25.90
N PRO A 453 -2.56 -2.47 -25.03
CA PRO A 453 -1.14 -2.24 -25.20
C PRO A 453 -0.34 -3.55 -25.07
N VAL A 454 0.45 -3.88 -26.10
CA VAL A 454 1.27 -5.12 -26.12
C VAL A 454 2.22 -5.24 -24.92
N LEU A 455 2.76 -4.11 -24.44
CA LEU A 455 3.63 -4.06 -23.26
C LEU A 455 2.94 -4.58 -22.00
N ARG A 456 1.61 -4.43 -21.90
CA ARG A 456 0.83 -4.99 -20.79
C ARG A 456 0.77 -6.50 -20.87
N LEU A 457 0.48 -7.05 -22.06
CA LEU A 457 0.46 -8.49 -22.29
C LEU A 457 1.84 -9.11 -21.99
N LEU A 458 2.92 -8.50 -22.49
CA LEU A 458 4.29 -8.95 -22.24
C LEU A 458 4.61 -9.06 -20.74
N LYS A 459 4.20 -8.07 -19.94
CA LYS A 459 4.37 -8.13 -18.48
C LYS A 459 3.65 -9.31 -17.83
N VAL A 460 2.45 -9.66 -18.30
CA VAL A 460 1.71 -10.82 -17.78
C VAL A 460 2.39 -12.13 -18.16
N LEU A 461 2.83 -12.25 -19.42
CA LEU A 461 3.57 -13.42 -19.90
C LEU A 461 4.90 -13.61 -19.16
N MET A 462 5.62 -12.52 -18.87
CA MET A 462 6.80 -12.55 -18.01
C MET A 462 6.48 -13.00 -16.59
N GLY A 463 5.38 -12.52 -16.00
CA GLY A 463 4.95 -12.95 -14.67
C GLY A 463 4.54 -14.43 -14.61
N LEU A 464 3.95 -14.95 -15.68
CA LEU A 464 3.66 -16.38 -15.82
C LEU A 464 4.92 -17.25 -15.77
N ARG A 465 6.01 -16.79 -16.39
CA ARG A 465 7.31 -17.46 -16.33
C ARG A 465 7.79 -17.69 -14.90
N THR A 466 7.46 -16.78 -13.98
CA THR A 466 7.90 -16.84 -12.58
C THR A 466 7.00 -17.69 -11.68
N LEU A 467 5.83 -18.11 -12.15
CA LEU A 467 4.90 -18.95 -11.38
C LEU A 467 5.24 -20.45 -11.58
N LYS A 468 6.28 -20.91 -10.88
CA LYS A 468 6.73 -22.32 -10.87
C LYS A 468 5.60 -23.36 -10.65
N PRO A 469 4.62 -23.20 -9.73
CA PRO A 469 3.69 -24.28 -9.42
C PRO A 469 2.59 -24.51 -10.47
N LEU A 470 2.21 -23.49 -11.23
CA LEU A 470 0.98 -23.51 -12.05
C LEU A 470 1.10 -24.26 -13.37
N LEU A 471 2.32 -24.58 -13.76
CA LEU A 471 2.63 -25.22 -15.02
C LEU A 471 2.92 -26.71 -14.80
N ASP A 472 3.34 -27.12 -13.61
CA ASP A 472 3.70 -28.50 -13.29
C ASP A 472 2.49 -29.23 -12.66
N SER A 473 1.92 -30.23 -13.36
CA SER A 473 0.98 -31.17 -12.73
C SER A 473 1.64 -31.88 -11.54
N PRO A 474 0.87 -32.35 -10.53
CA PRO A 474 1.40 -32.83 -9.27
C PRO A 474 2.01 -34.23 -9.42
N THR A 475 3.22 -34.28 -9.97
CA THR A 475 4.11 -35.45 -9.93
C THR A 475 5.54 -34.97 -10.05
N SER A 476 6.09 -34.42 -8.98
CA SER A 476 7.29 -34.97 -8.33
C SER A 476 7.70 -34.09 -7.17
N THR A 477 7.90 -34.76 -6.05
CA THR A 477 8.78 -34.45 -4.93
C THR A 477 9.90 -33.45 -5.22
N GLY A 478 10.04 -32.49 -4.28
CA GLY A 478 11.27 -31.85 -3.82
C GLY A 478 12.30 -31.44 -4.86
N ASP A 479 12.51 -30.13 -5.03
CA ASP A 479 13.79 -29.53 -4.66
C ASP A 479 13.78 -27.99 -4.82
N ASP A 480 14.31 -27.38 -3.77
CA ASP A 480 15.06 -26.13 -3.64
C ASP A 480 14.57 -24.84 -4.32
N GLU A 481 14.13 -23.91 -3.46
CA GLU A 481 14.15 -22.48 -3.72
C GLU A 481 15.61 -21.96 -3.78
N PRO A 482 15.89 -20.95 -4.62
CA PRO A 482 17.25 -20.44 -4.77
C PRO A 482 17.69 -19.70 -3.50
N VAL A 483 18.74 -20.22 -2.87
CA VAL A 483 19.50 -19.55 -1.81
C VAL A 483 20.05 -18.23 -2.38
N VAL A 484 19.55 -17.11 -1.85
CA VAL A 484 20.13 -15.79 -2.05
C VAL A 484 21.28 -15.66 -1.05
N GLU A 485 22.52 -15.74 -1.54
CA GLU A 485 23.72 -15.48 -0.72
C GLU A 485 23.74 -14.01 -0.28
N GLY A 486 23.39 -13.76 0.97
CA GLY A 486 23.68 -12.54 1.73
C GLY A 486 24.24 -12.92 3.10
N GLU A 487 25.13 -12.09 3.66
CA GLU A 487 25.86 -12.38 4.90
C GLU A 487 24.90 -12.68 6.06
N ALA A 488 25.01 -13.89 6.63
CA ALA A 488 24.16 -14.35 7.72
C ALA A 488 24.55 -13.71 9.07
N TRP A 489 23.58 -13.60 9.99
CA TRP A 489 23.76 -13.13 11.37
C TRP A 489 25.01 -13.71 12.05
N ASN A 490 26.00 -12.85 12.34
CA ASN A 490 27.21 -13.26 13.05
C ASN A 490 26.95 -13.35 14.56
N LEU A 491 26.86 -14.58 15.07
CA LEU A 491 26.63 -14.85 16.49
C LEU A 491 27.72 -14.23 17.40
N THR A 492 28.97 -14.13 16.92
CA THR A 492 30.06 -13.54 17.71
C THR A 492 29.79 -12.06 17.98
N ASP A 493 29.30 -11.34 16.97
CA ASP A 493 29.01 -9.91 17.05
C ASP A 493 27.75 -9.67 17.89
N LEU A 494 26.69 -10.46 17.68
CA LEU A 494 25.46 -10.39 18.49
C LEU A 494 25.73 -10.63 19.98
N LEU A 495 26.56 -11.63 20.33
CA LEU A 495 26.94 -11.88 21.72
C LEU A 495 27.86 -10.78 22.29
N ALA A 496 28.61 -10.09 21.42
CA ALA A 496 29.44 -8.94 21.78
C ALA A 496 28.57 -7.73 22.14
N ILE A 497 27.62 -7.37 21.27
CA ILE A 497 26.63 -6.30 21.43
C ILE A 497 25.86 -6.47 22.74
N ASN A 498 25.37 -7.68 23.03
CA ASN A 498 24.57 -7.97 24.22
C ASN A 498 25.39 -8.20 25.51
N HIS A 499 26.68 -7.83 25.53
CA HIS A 499 27.56 -7.93 26.71
C HIS A 499 27.57 -9.30 27.42
N VAL A 500 27.38 -10.39 26.68
CA VAL A 500 27.31 -11.75 27.25
C VAL A 500 28.66 -12.16 27.86
N SER A 501 28.65 -12.77 29.06
CA SER A 501 29.89 -13.20 29.74
C SER A 501 30.74 -14.16 28.90
N GLN A 502 32.07 -14.02 28.96
CA GLN A 502 33.02 -14.83 28.19
C GLN A 502 32.77 -16.35 28.30
N LYS A 503 32.46 -16.85 29.51
CA LYS A 503 32.16 -18.27 29.75
C LYS A 503 30.92 -18.76 28.97
N LYS A 504 29.88 -17.94 28.83
CA LYS A 504 28.66 -18.26 28.06
C LYS A 504 28.90 -18.13 26.55
N ARG A 505 29.69 -17.14 26.13
CA ARG A 505 30.09 -16.99 24.72
C ARG A 505 30.84 -18.23 24.21
N GLU A 506 31.82 -18.71 24.96
CA GLU A 506 32.58 -19.91 24.61
C GLU A 506 31.72 -21.18 24.56
N ALA A 507 30.67 -21.27 25.38
CA ALA A 507 29.74 -22.39 25.37
C ALA A 507 28.82 -22.36 24.12
N LEU A 508 28.24 -21.20 23.81
CA LEU A 508 27.35 -21.02 22.67
C LEU A 508 28.08 -21.14 21.32
N LEU A 509 29.27 -20.53 21.18
CA LEU A 509 30.08 -20.63 19.95
C LEU A 509 30.59 -22.05 19.65
N LYS A 510 30.54 -22.97 20.63
CA LYS A 510 30.83 -24.39 20.42
C LYS A 510 29.62 -25.19 19.93
N GLN A 511 28.42 -24.71 20.20
CA GLN A 511 27.15 -25.42 19.96
C GLN A 511 26.44 -24.90 18.70
N GLU A 512 26.47 -23.59 18.50
CA GLU A 512 25.78 -22.88 17.42
C GLU A 512 26.73 -22.53 16.27
N ALA A 513 26.26 -22.77 15.04
CA ALA A 513 26.98 -22.43 13.82
C ALA A 513 26.48 -21.12 13.18
N SER A 514 25.35 -20.58 13.65
CA SER A 514 24.66 -19.43 13.07
C SER A 514 24.03 -18.56 14.16
N GLY A 515 23.86 -17.26 13.90
CA GLY A 515 23.10 -16.36 14.75
C GLY A 515 21.58 -16.53 14.64
N ILE A 516 21.07 -17.25 13.63
CA ILE A 516 19.63 -17.38 13.35
C ILE A 516 18.81 -17.89 14.55
N PRO A 517 19.20 -18.98 15.25
CA PRO A 517 18.45 -19.46 16.41
C PRO A 517 18.40 -18.42 17.55
N PHE A 518 19.47 -17.65 17.73
CA PHE A 518 19.54 -16.58 18.72
C PHE A 518 18.59 -15.42 18.38
N VAL A 519 18.60 -14.98 17.12
CA VAL A 519 17.71 -13.91 16.63
C VAL A 519 16.23 -14.33 16.71
N SER A 520 15.92 -15.60 16.40
CA SER A 520 14.55 -16.14 16.52
C SER A 520 14.00 -16.03 17.94
N TRP A 521 14.82 -16.33 18.96
CA TRP A 521 14.43 -16.17 20.36
C TRP A 521 14.29 -14.71 20.81
N LEU A 522 15.11 -13.81 20.28
CA LEU A 522 14.97 -12.36 20.53
C LEU A 522 13.67 -11.81 19.93
N LEU A 523 13.33 -12.21 18.70
CA LEU A 523 12.07 -11.85 18.04
C LEU A 523 10.85 -12.36 18.84
N TYR A 524 10.92 -13.59 19.36
CA TYR A 524 9.87 -14.11 20.24
C TYR A 524 9.71 -13.27 21.51
N ALA A 525 10.83 -12.94 22.17
CA ALA A 525 10.81 -12.13 23.39
C ALA A 525 10.31 -10.69 23.17
N ALA A 526 10.55 -10.12 21.99
CA ALA A 526 10.06 -8.80 21.60
C ALA A 526 8.58 -8.78 21.19
N SER A 527 8.00 -9.92 20.85
CA SER A 527 6.59 -10.04 20.45
C SER A 527 5.61 -9.93 21.64
N CYS A 528 4.32 -9.75 21.35
CA CYS A 528 3.25 -9.80 22.34
C CYS A 528 3.22 -11.12 23.14
N ARG A 529 3.71 -12.22 22.56
CA ARG A 529 3.78 -13.53 23.24
C ARG A 529 4.92 -13.60 24.26
N GLY A 530 5.93 -12.75 24.09
CA GLY A 530 7.09 -12.63 24.97
C GLY A 530 6.95 -11.56 26.05
N GLU A 531 5.79 -10.90 26.19
CA GLU A 531 5.62 -9.73 27.06
C GLU A 531 6.05 -9.97 28.52
N ALA A 532 5.85 -11.19 29.04
CA ALA A 532 6.23 -11.59 30.40
C ALA A 532 7.75 -11.79 30.61
N ILE A 533 8.55 -11.80 29.55
CA ILE A 533 10.01 -12.03 29.61
C ILE A 533 10.73 -10.75 30.00
N LYS A 534 11.30 -10.70 31.20
CA LYS A 534 12.03 -9.51 31.69
C LYS A 534 13.38 -9.29 31.02
N ASP A 535 14.07 -10.38 30.64
CA ASP A 535 15.42 -10.35 30.07
C ASP A 535 15.46 -11.25 28.81
N PRO A 536 15.23 -10.66 27.61
CA PRO A 536 15.20 -11.37 26.33
C PRO A 536 16.49 -12.16 26.03
N VAL A 537 17.65 -11.53 26.24
CA VAL A 537 18.96 -12.12 25.99
C VAL A 537 19.21 -13.33 26.89
N SER A 538 18.90 -13.22 28.18
CA SER A 538 19.07 -14.34 29.12
C SER A 538 18.18 -15.53 28.80
N VAL A 539 16.95 -15.27 28.32
CA VAL A 539 16.04 -16.34 27.85
C VAL A 539 16.57 -16.98 26.57
N ALA A 540 17.01 -16.20 25.58
CA ALA A 540 17.60 -16.72 24.35
C ALA A 540 18.82 -17.61 24.64
N ILE A 541 19.73 -17.17 25.51
CA ILE A 541 20.89 -17.97 25.91
C ILE A 541 20.48 -19.25 26.63
N SER A 542 19.54 -19.16 27.58
CA SER A 542 19.10 -20.34 28.34
C SER A 542 18.46 -21.37 27.43
N LYS A 543 17.65 -20.92 26.45
CA LYS A 543 16.99 -21.80 25.48
C LYS A 543 17.98 -22.49 24.54
N LEU A 544 18.99 -21.78 24.06
CA LEU A 544 20.03 -22.37 23.21
C LEU A 544 20.97 -23.32 23.94
N LEU A 545 21.25 -23.06 25.23
CA LEU A 545 22.03 -24.01 26.05
C LEU A 545 21.24 -25.28 26.37
N GLU A 546 19.91 -25.18 26.49
CA GLU A 546 19.01 -26.32 26.69
C GLU A 546 18.80 -27.13 25.41
N ASN A 547 18.52 -26.45 24.29
CA ASN A 547 18.23 -27.06 22.99
C ASN A 547 19.04 -26.36 21.89
N PRO A 548 20.26 -26.85 21.61
CA PRO A 548 21.11 -26.27 20.58
C PRO A 548 20.46 -26.31 19.19
N ARG A 549 20.68 -25.27 18.39
CA ARG A 549 20.21 -25.08 17.01
C ARG A 549 18.70 -24.91 16.83
N GLU A 550 17.94 -24.86 17.92
CA GLU A 550 16.50 -24.65 17.89
C GLU A 550 16.13 -23.19 18.19
N GLY A 551 15.49 -22.53 17.23
CA GLY A 551 14.88 -21.21 17.41
C GLY A 551 13.51 -21.30 18.09
N ALA A 552 12.82 -20.16 18.20
CA ALA A 552 11.50 -20.08 18.82
C ALA A 552 10.39 -20.77 18.01
N GLY A 553 10.66 -21.16 16.75
CA GLY A 553 9.75 -21.93 15.94
C GLY A 553 8.94 -21.11 14.93
N GLY A 554 8.68 -21.71 13.77
CA GLY A 554 7.65 -21.26 12.85
C GLY A 554 7.95 -19.90 12.22
N ALA A 555 7.10 -18.90 12.46
CA ALA A 555 7.26 -17.58 11.87
C ALA A 555 8.47 -16.81 12.44
N TYR A 556 8.91 -17.10 13.67
CA TYR A 556 10.08 -16.46 14.26
C TYR A 556 11.39 -16.93 13.60
N ASP A 557 11.48 -18.22 13.26
CA ASP A 557 12.63 -18.78 12.54
C ASP A 557 12.71 -18.19 11.11
N ARG A 558 11.58 -18.15 10.40
CA ARG A 558 11.52 -17.54 9.05
C ARG A 558 11.84 -16.05 9.05
N LEU A 559 11.53 -15.33 10.13
CA LEU A 559 11.93 -13.93 10.29
C LEU A 559 13.41 -13.78 10.62
N ALA A 560 13.98 -14.70 11.42
CA ALA A 560 15.40 -14.71 11.75
C ALA A 560 16.28 -15.12 10.55
N GLU A 561 15.71 -15.79 9.55
CA GLU A 561 16.34 -16.11 8.27
C GLU A 561 16.40 -14.89 7.32
N LEU A 562 15.69 -13.81 7.62
CA LEU A 562 15.81 -12.56 6.84
C LEU A 562 17.19 -11.93 7.04
N LEU A 563 17.65 -11.23 5.99
CA LEU A 563 18.87 -10.42 6.08
C LEU A 563 18.70 -9.30 7.10
N ASP A 564 19.80 -8.87 7.72
CA ASP A 564 19.84 -7.78 8.70
C ASP A 564 19.05 -6.55 8.21
N GLU A 565 19.28 -6.13 6.96
CA GLU A 565 18.59 -4.98 6.34
C GLU A 565 17.07 -5.17 6.23
N GLN A 566 16.62 -6.39 5.91
CA GLN A 566 15.21 -6.71 5.75
C GLN A 566 14.50 -6.72 7.10
N LEU A 567 15.13 -7.29 8.14
CA LEU A 567 14.57 -7.29 9.49
C LEU A 567 14.57 -5.86 10.07
N CYS A 568 15.61 -5.06 9.80
CA CYS A 568 15.66 -3.65 10.14
C CYS A 568 14.47 -2.86 9.56
N ASP A 569 14.17 -3.05 8.28
CA ASP A 569 13.06 -2.37 7.63
C ASP A 569 11.72 -2.72 8.27
N LEU A 570 11.52 -3.98 8.70
CA LEU A 570 10.30 -4.41 9.38
C LEU A 570 10.17 -3.80 10.79
N VAL A 571 11.25 -3.81 11.58
CA VAL A 571 11.30 -3.16 12.91
C VAL A 571 11.03 -1.66 12.78
N TRP A 572 11.64 -1.02 11.79
CA TRP A 572 11.51 0.41 11.55
C TRP A 572 10.08 0.79 11.13
N ASP A 573 9.52 0.05 10.18
CA ASP A 573 8.16 0.28 9.70
C ASP A 573 7.16 0.20 10.87
N GLU A 574 7.26 -0.84 11.70
CA GLU A 574 6.40 -1.01 12.87
C GLU A 574 6.57 0.14 13.89
N LEU A 575 7.81 0.57 14.16
CA LEU A 575 8.10 1.70 15.04
C LEU A 575 7.50 3.03 14.53
N HIS A 576 7.41 3.22 13.21
CA HIS A 576 6.94 4.45 12.56
C HIS A 576 5.48 4.37 12.08
N LEU A 577 4.70 3.42 12.60
CA LEU A 577 3.28 3.24 12.26
C LEU A 577 3.05 2.88 10.78
N ASN A 578 4.06 2.40 10.07
CA ASN A 578 3.87 1.70 8.81
C ASN A 578 3.56 0.23 9.16
N ARG A 579 2.59 -0.38 8.46
CA ARG A 579 2.34 -1.81 8.65
C ARG A 579 3.33 -2.58 7.78
N PRO A 580 4.24 -3.39 8.35
CA PRO A 580 5.24 -4.08 7.55
C PRO A 580 4.59 -5.05 6.57
N SER A 581 5.11 -5.12 5.34
CA SER A 581 4.53 -5.91 4.25
C SER A 581 4.65 -7.43 4.50
N ASN A 582 5.67 -7.83 5.25
CA ASN A 582 5.97 -9.23 5.56
C ASN A 582 4.83 -9.92 6.34
N ARG A 583 4.39 -11.09 5.86
CA ARG A 583 3.27 -11.86 6.43
C ARG A 583 3.63 -12.44 7.81
N ASP A 584 4.83 -13.01 7.95
CA ASP A 584 5.28 -13.64 9.19
C ASP A 584 5.48 -12.60 10.30
N TRP A 585 5.95 -11.40 9.92
CA TRP A 585 6.01 -10.25 10.82
C TRP A 585 4.62 -9.87 11.32
N ARG A 586 3.65 -9.67 10.42
CA ARG A 586 2.28 -9.35 10.83
C ARG A 586 1.64 -10.43 11.69
N GLN A 587 1.98 -11.70 11.47
CA GLN A 587 1.44 -12.79 12.28
C GLN A 587 1.99 -12.82 13.71
N THR A 588 3.24 -12.38 13.92
CA THR A 588 3.96 -12.58 15.18
C THR A 588 4.23 -11.30 15.96
N MET A 589 4.43 -10.19 15.27
CA MET A 589 4.86 -8.90 15.81
C MET A 589 3.76 -7.83 15.78
N GLU A 590 2.55 -8.15 15.28
CA GLU A 590 1.43 -7.22 15.29
C GLU A 590 1.08 -6.78 16.72
N ASN A 591 1.10 -5.46 16.93
CA ASN A 591 0.95 -4.78 18.23
C ASN A 591 2.12 -5.01 19.22
N ALA A 592 3.30 -5.44 18.77
CA ALA A 592 4.46 -5.59 19.64
C ALA A 592 4.77 -4.25 20.37
N PRO A 593 5.06 -4.26 21.68
CA PRO A 593 5.31 -3.03 22.42
C PRO A 593 6.51 -2.26 21.85
N ARG A 594 6.35 -0.96 21.58
CA ARG A 594 7.42 -0.12 20.96
C ARG A 594 8.74 -0.12 21.74
N ASN A 595 8.67 -0.13 23.07
CA ASN A 595 9.85 -0.23 23.91
C ASN A 595 10.59 -1.57 23.71
N ARG A 596 9.86 -2.66 23.46
CA ARG A 596 10.43 -3.97 23.13
C ARG A 596 11.00 -4.02 21.73
N LEU A 597 10.38 -3.35 20.76
CA LEU A 597 10.93 -3.22 19.40
C LEU A 597 12.20 -2.37 19.37
N ARG A 598 12.30 -1.32 20.19
CA ARG A 598 13.54 -0.55 20.38
C ARG A 598 14.63 -1.39 21.06
N GLN A 599 14.27 -2.11 22.13
CA GLN A 599 15.16 -3.05 22.79
C GLN A 599 15.66 -4.13 21.82
N LEU A 600 14.78 -4.70 21.00
CA LEU A 600 15.15 -5.68 19.97
C LEU A 600 16.16 -5.09 18.98
N ALA A 601 15.96 -3.85 18.54
CA ALA A 601 16.89 -3.20 17.64
C ALA A 601 18.28 -3.00 18.28
N GLU A 602 18.33 -2.57 19.54
CA GLU A 602 19.58 -2.47 20.31
C GLU A 602 20.27 -3.83 20.47
N GLU A 603 19.51 -4.87 20.81
CA GLU A 603 20.00 -6.24 21.00
C GLU A 603 20.50 -6.88 19.68
N LEU A 604 20.02 -6.41 18.54
CA LEU A 604 20.48 -6.83 17.21
C LEU A 604 21.60 -5.94 16.65
N GLY A 605 22.02 -4.89 17.36
CA GLY A 605 23.01 -3.93 16.87
C GLY A 605 22.50 -3.05 15.72
N ILE A 606 21.18 -2.92 15.59
CA ILE A 606 20.52 -2.10 14.59
C ILE A 606 20.55 -0.65 15.08
N GLU A 607 21.31 0.22 14.41
CA GLU A 607 21.30 1.66 14.69
C GLU A 607 19.93 2.26 14.31
N LEU A 608 19.01 2.31 15.28
CA LEU A 608 17.88 3.22 15.21
C LEU A 608 18.46 4.62 15.40
N SER A 609 18.48 5.45 14.35
CA SER A 609 18.99 6.83 14.47
C SER A 609 18.22 7.58 15.56
N VAL A 610 18.80 7.68 16.75
CA VAL A 610 18.32 8.49 17.87
C VAL A 610 18.76 9.91 17.56
N GLU A 611 17.84 10.77 17.14
CA GLU A 611 18.03 12.19 17.42
C GLU A 611 17.63 12.40 18.88
N GLU A 612 18.63 12.32 19.77
CA GLU A 612 18.57 13.07 21.01
C GLU A 612 18.31 14.52 20.59
N SER A 613 17.14 15.01 20.99
CA SER A 613 16.74 16.39 20.76
C SER A 613 17.69 17.29 21.56
N SER A 614 18.80 17.71 20.95
CA SER A 614 19.49 18.92 21.38
C SER A 614 18.81 20.10 20.68
N TRP A 615 17.83 20.67 21.37
CA TRP A 615 17.47 22.07 21.24
C TRP A 615 17.94 22.82 22.48
#